data_AF-A0A963ZFN7-F1
#
_entry.id   AF-A0A963ZFN7-F1
#
_cell.length_a   1.000
_cell.length_b   1.000
_cell.length_c   1.000
_cell.angle_alpha   90.00
_cell.angle_beta   90.00
_cell.angle_gamma   90.00
#
_symmetry.space_group_name_H-M   'P 1'
#
loop_
_entity.id
_entity.type
_entity.pdbx_description
1 polymer ?
#
loop_
_entity_poly.entity_id
_entity_poly.type
_entity_poly.pdbx_seq_one_letter_code
_entity_poly.pdbx_strand_id
1 'polypeptide(L)'
;MKKVLLSLGVVATLAMTSCGGGSAEDIKVEDLKDACGCVDAMNVVADDVLATVDKFDSEEELEKDEEAVKKIDALEEKFEEIEDHCKDKLEVKKSDIEACDGFKTFVEKMEKIEEKL
;
A
#
# COMPACT_ATOMS: atom_id res chain seq x y z
N MET A 1 -42.20 24.49 20.71
CA MET A 1 -41.92 23.26 19.93
C MET A 1 -40.53 23.38 19.33
N LYS A 2 -39.73 22.32 19.51
CA LYS A 2 -38.50 21.91 18.82
C LYS A 2 -37.29 22.89 18.81
N LYS A 3 -36.42 22.64 19.79
CA LYS A 3 -34.97 22.84 19.72
C LYS A 3 -34.44 22.04 18.53
N VAL A 4 -33.71 22.67 17.62
CA VAL A 4 -32.79 21.96 16.71
C VAL A 4 -31.48 22.74 16.73
N LEU A 5 -30.64 22.37 17.71
CA LEU A 5 -29.22 22.63 17.67
C LEU A 5 -28.69 21.81 16.49
N LEU A 6 -28.46 22.48 15.36
CA LEU A 6 -27.66 21.95 14.26
C LEU A 6 -26.23 21.80 14.80
N SER A 7 -25.95 20.63 15.36
CA SER A 7 -24.60 20.14 15.57
C SER A 7 -23.90 20.18 14.22
N LEU A 8 -22.94 21.09 14.07
CA LEU A 8 -21.89 21.06 13.06
C LEU A 8 -21.12 19.75 13.25
N GLY A 9 -21.66 18.66 12.73
CA GLY A 9 -20.88 17.49 12.42
C GLY A 9 -19.96 17.91 11.29
N VAL A 10 -18.69 18.11 11.61
CA VAL A 10 -17.63 18.10 10.60
C VAL A 10 -17.74 16.71 9.95
N VAL A 11 -18.43 16.66 8.81
CA VAL A 11 -18.31 15.53 7.90
C VAL A 11 -16.85 15.58 7.49
N ALA A 12 -16.03 14.78 8.15
CA ALA A 12 -14.75 14.38 7.63
C ALA A 12 -15.07 13.70 6.31
N THR A 13 -15.06 14.49 5.24
CA THR A 13 -15.00 13.97 3.89
C THR A 13 -13.74 13.11 3.88
N LEU A 14 -13.94 11.80 4.02
CA LEU A 14 -13.06 10.79 3.50
C LEU A 14 -13.04 11.01 1.98
N ALA A 15 -12.36 12.07 1.56
CA ALA A 15 -11.75 12.14 0.27
C ALA A 15 -10.52 11.22 0.36
N MET A 16 -10.77 9.91 0.50
CA MET A 16 -9.89 8.95 -0.13
C MET A 16 -10.20 9.11 -1.60
N THR A 17 -9.59 10.13 -2.19
CA THR A 17 -9.47 10.28 -3.63
C THR A 17 -8.82 9.01 -4.14
N SER A 18 -9.64 8.05 -4.57
CA SER A 18 -9.34 7.22 -5.72
C SER A 18 -9.13 8.17 -6.90
N CYS A 19 -7.92 8.72 -7.02
CA CYS A 19 -7.45 9.55 -8.12
C CYS A 19 -5.92 9.68 -8.05
N GLY A 20 -5.22 8.96 -8.94
CA GLY A 20 -3.82 9.21 -9.31
C GLY A 20 -2.86 8.14 -8.80
N GLY A 21 -2.22 7.42 -9.73
CA GLY A 21 -1.10 6.55 -9.41
C GLY A 21 0.01 7.36 -8.72
N GLY A 22 0.13 7.19 -7.41
CA GLY A 22 1.30 7.59 -6.65
C GLY A 22 2.33 6.46 -6.67
N SER A 23 3.60 6.83 -6.62
CA SER A 23 4.69 5.88 -6.37
C SER A 23 4.69 5.50 -4.90
N ALA A 24 5.26 4.34 -4.57
CA ALA A 24 5.56 3.94 -3.20
C ALA A 24 6.39 5.01 -2.45
N GLU A 25 7.25 5.72 -3.18
CA GLU A 25 8.08 6.80 -2.66
C GLU A 25 7.27 8.00 -2.14
N ASP A 26 6.04 8.19 -2.63
CA ASP A 26 5.16 9.29 -2.23
C ASP A 26 4.38 8.98 -0.94
N ILE A 27 4.43 7.73 -0.46
CA ILE A 27 3.68 7.28 0.71
C ILE A 27 4.31 7.85 1.98
N LYS A 28 3.51 8.63 2.73
CA LYS A 28 3.83 9.04 4.09
C LYS A 28 3.10 8.13 5.05
N VAL A 29 3.83 7.29 5.78
CA VAL A 29 3.22 6.29 6.67
C VAL A 29 2.37 6.95 7.76
N GLU A 30 2.70 8.17 8.18
CA GLU A 30 1.95 8.93 9.17
C GLU A 30 0.54 9.34 8.72
N ASP A 31 0.30 9.37 7.40
CA ASP A 31 -1.01 9.67 6.83
C ASP A 31 -1.94 8.44 6.80
N LEU A 32 -1.41 7.23 7.06
CA LEU A 32 -2.16 5.99 7.18
C LEU A 32 -2.91 5.96 8.52
N LYS A 33 -4.21 5.67 8.46
CA LYS A 33 -5.14 5.81 9.60
C LYS A 33 -5.89 4.54 9.97
N ASP A 34 -6.00 3.60 9.04
CA ASP A 34 -6.79 2.39 9.21
C ASP A 34 -6.24 1.25 8.35
N ALA A 35 -6.79 0.06 8.56
CA ALA A 35 -6.38 -1.17 7.89
C ALA A 35 -6.46 -1.09 6.36
N CYS A 36 -7.47 -0.40 5.80
CA CYS A 36 -7.64 -0.34 4.36
C CYS A 36 -6.69 0.67 3.72
N GLY A 37 -6.39 1.78 4.41
CA GLY A 37 -5.28 2.66 4.01
C GLY A 37 -3.95 1.92 3.97
N CYS A 38 -3.69 1.02 4.92
CA CYS A 38 -2.51 0.15 4.90
C CYS A 38 -2.49 -0.78 3.67
N VAL A 39 -3.61 -1.43 3.38
CA VAL A 39 -3.74 -2.32 2.22
C VAL A 39 -3.58 -1.57 0.90
N ASP A 40 -4.13 -0.36 0.80
CA ASP A 40 -4.01 0.48 -0.39
C ASP A 40 -2.54 0.91 -0.58
N ALA A 41 -1.85 1.28 0.50
CA ALA A 41 -0.42 1.60 0.47
C ALA A 41 0.44 0.40 0.04
N MET A 42 0.20 -0.77 0.62
CA MET A 42 0.86 -2.04 0.25
C MET A 42 0.61 -2.39 -1.23
N ASN A 43 -0.61 -2.15 -1.73
CA ASN A 43 -0.93 -2.35 -3.14
C ASN A 43 -0.12 -1.45 -4.08
N VAL A 44 0.16 -0.21 -3.68
CA VAL A 44 0.99 0.72 -4.44
C VAL A 44 2.45 0.23 -4.49
N VAL A 45 2.99 -0.23 -3.36
CA VAL A 45 4.33 -0.83 -3.34
C VAL A 45 4.41 -2.03 -4.28
N ALA A 46 3.42 -2.93 -4.21
CA ALA A 46 3.36 -4.10 -5.09
C ALA A 46 3.23 -3.73 -6.58
N ASP A 47 2.53 -2.64 -6.92
CA ASP A 47 2.48 -2.13 -8.30
C ASP A 47 3.86 -1.66 -8.79
N ASP A 48 4.63 -0.99 -7.94
CA ASP A 48 5.98 -0.52 -8.30
C ASP A 48 7.01 -1.65 -8.39
N VAL A 49 6.86 -2.69 -7.55
CA VAL A 49 7.65 -3.92 -7.66
C VAL A 49 7.34 -4.59 -9.00
N LEU A 50 6.06 -4.83 -9.30
CA LEU A 50 5.63 -5.42 -10.58
C LEU A 50 6.13 -4.62 -11.78
N ALA A 51 5.98 -3.30 -11.77
CA ALA A 51 6.47 -2.42 -12.84
C ALA A 51 8.00 -2.46 -13.01
N THR A 52 8.73 -2.89 -11.98
CA THR A 52 10.19 -3.07 -12.02
C THR A 52 10.54 -4.46 -12.56
N VAL A 53 9.95 -5.53 -12.00
CA VAL A 53 10.24 -6.91 -12.43
C VAL A 53 9.69 -7.24 -13.83
N ASP A 54 8.62 -6.58 -14.29
CA ASP A 54 8.05 -6.78 -15.63
C ASP A 54 8.96 -6.34 -16.77
N LYS A 55 10.06 -5.64 -16.47
CA LYS A 55 11.07 -5.23 -17.45
C LYS A 55 12.08 -6.34 -17.76
N PHE A 56 12.09 -7.41 -16.98
CA PHE A 56 13.06 -8.49 -17.05
C PHE A 56 12.36 -9.81 -17.35
N ASP A 57 13.00 -10.66 -18.16
CA ASP A 57 12.45 -11.98 -18.50
C ASP A 57 12.72 -13.02 -17.39
N SER A 58 13.68 -12.74 -16.48
CA SER A 58 14.00 -13.56 -15.31
C SER A 58 14.65 -12.77 -14.18
N GLU A 59 14.63 -13.33 -12.97
CA GLU A 59 15.38 -12.83 -11.81
C GLU A 59 16.87 -12.64 -12.13
N GLU A 60 17.52 -13.60 -12.82
CA GLU A 60 18.95 -13.52 -13.18
C GLU A 60 19.27 -12.32 -14.10
N GLU A 61 18.32 -11.86 -14.91
CA GLU A 61 18.48 -10.63 -15.70
C GLU A 61 18.29 -9.37 -14.84
N LEU A 62 17.32 -9.40 -13.93
CA LEU A 62 17.10 -8.33 -12.95
C LEU A 62 18.33 -8.14 -12.06
N GLU A 63 18.91 -9.21 -11.53
CA GLU A 63 20.08 -9.18 -10.65
C GLU A 63 21.32 -8.56 -11.31
N LYS A 64 21.40 -8.57 -12.64
CA LYS A 64 22.48 -7.92 -13.40
C LYS A 64 22.28 -6.41 -13.52
N ASP A 65 21.08 -5.91 -13.26
CA ASP A 65 20.76 -4.49 -13.24
C ASP A 65 20.80 -3.95 -11.80
N GLU A 66 21.95 -3.38 -11.43
CA GLU A 66 22.15 -2.82 -10.09
C GLU A 66 21.15 -1.71 -9.72
N GLU A 67 20.58 -0.99 -10.70
CA GLU A 67 19.59 0.06 -10.42
C GLU A 67 18.23 -0.58 -10.08
N ALA A 68 17.84 -1.62 -10.82
CA ALA A 68 16.63 -2.36 -10.55
C ALA A 68 16.67 -3.07 -9.19
N VAL A 69 17.78 -3.72 -8.86
CA VAL A 69 17.97 -4.37 -7.54
C VAL A 69 17.83 -3.35 -6.41
N LYS A 70 18.56 -2.22 -6.48
CA LYS A 70 18.45 -1.16 -5.46
C LYS A 70 17.05 -0.59 -5.34
N LYS A 71 16.31 -0.52 -6.45
CA LYS A 71 14.93 -0.08 -6.44
C LYS A 71 14.02 -1.09 -5.74
N ILE A 72 14.18 -2.38 -5.99
CA ILE A 72 13.44 -3.42 -5.29
C ILE A 72 13.75 -3.37 -3.78
N ASP A 73 15.03 -3.30 -3.40
CA ASP A 73 15.43 -3.18 -1.99
C ASP A 73 14.75 -1.99 -1.30
N ALA A 74 14.73 -0.82 -1.95
CA ALA A 74 14.08 0.37 -1.41
C ALA A 74 12.54 0.22 -1.30
N LEU A 75 11.92 -0.53 -2.22
CA LEU A 75 10.49 -0.85 -2.18
C LEU A 75 10.16 -1.84 -1.04
N GLU A 76 11.04 -2.82 -0.79
CA GLU A 76 10.92 -3.73 0.35
C GLU A 76 11.06 -2.98 1.67
N GLU A 77 12.06 -2.12 1.83
CA GLU A 77 12.20 -1.25 3.01
C GLU A 77 10.95 -0.40 3.23
N LYS A 78 10.35 0.12 2.14
CA LYS A 78 9.12 0.90 2.22
C LYS A 78 7.90 0.06 2.62
N PHE A 79 7.83 -1.18 2.15
CA PHE A 79 6.80 -2.13 2.54
C PHE A 79 6.88 -2.43 4.05
N GLU A 80 8.08 -2.70 4.57
CA GLU A 80 8.32 -2.92 5.99
C GLU A 80 7.93 -1.71 6.83
N GLU A 81 8.28 -0.49 6.39
CA GLU A 81 7.90 0.75 7.08
C GLU A 81 6.37 0.89 7.20
N ILE A 82 5.63 0.54 6.14
CA ILE A 82 4.16 0.52 6.13
C ILE A 82 3.64 -0.55 7.10
N GLU A 83 4.17 -1.77 7.03
CA GLU A 83 3.74 -2.87 7.91
C GLU A 83 3.95 -2.51 9.38
N ASP A 84 5.13 -2.00 9.74
CA ASP A 84 5.48 -1.60 11.09
C ASP A 84 4.56 -0.49 11.60
N HIS A 85 4.30 0.55 10.79
CA HIS A 85 3.37 1.60 11.20
C HIS A 85 1.95 1.04 11.40
N CYS A 86 1.48 0.22 10.48
CA CYS A 86 0.13 -0.35 10.54
C CYS A 86 -0.05 -1.30 11.72
N LYS A 87 0.96 -2.11 12.03
CA LYS A 87 0.92 -3.09 13.12
C LYS A 87 1.20 -2.45 14.47
N ASP A 88 2.25 -1.64 14.59
CA ASP A 88 2.73 -1.16 15.88
C ASP A 88 2.13 0.19 16.30
N LYS A 89 1.70 1.02 15.33
CA LYS A 89 1.06 2.33 15.62
C LYS A 89 -0.46 2.26 15.54
N LEU A 90 -0.98 1.61 14.51
CA LEU A 90 -2.42 1.51 14.30
C LEU A 90 -3.04 0.24 14.92
N GLU A 91 -2.22 -0.70 15.38
CA GLU A 91 -2.66 -1.98 15.96
C GLU A 91 -3.60 -2.76 15.04
N VAL A 92 -3.41 -2.60 13.72
CA VAL A 92 -4.22 -3.25 12.69
C VAL A 92 -4.05 -4.76 12.79
N LYS A 93 -5.17 -5.48 12.79
CA LYS A 93 -5.15 -6.95 12.79
C LYS A 93 -5.24 -7.47 11.37
N LYS A 94 -4.71 -8.67 11.17
CA LYS A 94 -4.86 -9.41 9.91
C LYS A 94 -6.32 -9.51 9.45
N SER A 95 -7.27 -9.72 10.37
CA SER A 95 -8.69 -9.79 10.05
C SER A 95 -9.26 -8.47 9.51
N ASP A 96 -8.70 -7.33 9.93
CA ASP A 96 -9.14 -6.01 9.48
C ASP A 96 -8.60 -5.75 8.07
N ILE A 97 -7.37 -6.19 7.80
CA ILE A 97 -6.75 -6.19 6.46
C ILE A 97 -7.53 -7.10 5.50
N GLU A 98 -7.83 -8.34 5.90
CA GLU A 98 -8.55 -9.32 5.07
C GLU A 98 -9.97 -8.87 4.70
N ALA A 99 -10.56 -7.97 5.49
CA ALA A 99 -11.88 -7.41 5.22
C ALA A 99 -11.86 -6.24 4.22
N CYS A 100 -10.70 -5.71 3.85
CA CYS A 100 -10.57 -4.61 2.89
C CYS A 100 -10.68 -5.11 1.45
N ASP A 101 -11.42 -4.38 0.60
CA ASP A 101 -11.61 -4.74 -0.81
C ASP A 101 -10.29 -4.89 -1.57
N GLY A 102 -9.28 -4.09 -1.23
CA GLY A 102 -7.95 -4.13 -1.83
C GLY A 102 -7.11 -5.36 -1.46
N PHE A 103 -7.49 -6.14 -0.45
CA PHE A 103 -6.67 -7.25 0.04
C PHE A 103 -6.52 -8.37 -0.99
N LYS A 104 -7.62 -8.73 -1.67
CA LYS A 104 -7.58 -9.75 -2.73
C LYS A 104 -6.62 -9.33 -3.86
N THR A 105 -6.67 -8.07 -4.27
CA THR A 105 -5.77 -7.52 -5.28
C THR A 105 -4.32 -7.54 -4.82
N PHE A 106 -4.07 -7.22 -3.55
CA PHE A 106 -2.73 -7.30 -2.98
C PHE A 106 -2.18 -8.73 -3.04
N VAL A 107 -2.96 -9.73 -2.60
CA VAL A 107 -2.58 -11.15 -2.66
C VAL A 107 -2.26 -11.57 -4.11
N GLU A 108 -3.13 -11.25 -5.07
CA GLU A 108 -2.90 -11.56 -6.49
C GLU A 108 -1.62 -10.92 -7.05
N LYS A 109 -1.23 -9.74 -6.57
CA LYS A 109 0.03 -9.09 -6.97
C LYS A 109 1.23 -9.79 -6.37
N MET A 110 1.18 -10.16 -5.09
CA MET A 110 2.25 -10.89 -4.43
C MET A 110 2.51 -12.25 -5.08
N GLU A 111 1.45 -12.98 -5.44
CA GLU A 111 1.56 -14.24 -6.20
C GLU A 111 2.29 -14.03 -7.54
N LYS A 112 1.96 -12.95 -8.27
CA LYS A 112 2.64 -12.62 -9.54
C LYS A 112 4.10 -12.21 -9.37
N ILE A 113 4.43 -11.54 -8.26
CA ILE A 113 5.82 -11.18 -7.95
C ILE A 113 6.61 -12.46 -7.67
N GLU A 114 6.06 -13.38 -6.88
CA GLU A 114 6.67 -14.70 -6.58
C GLU A 114 6.81 -15.58 -7.84
N GLU A 115 5.92 -15.46 -8.83
CA GLU A 115 6.08 -16.16 -10.11
C GLU A 115 7.23 -15.61 -10.98
N LYS A 116 7.72 -14.40 -10.69
CA LYS A 116 8.72 -13.68 -11.49
C LYS A 116 10.12 -13.66 -10.88
N LEU A 117 10.20 -13.68 -9.55
CA LEU A 117 11.42 -13.78 -8.77
C LEU A 117 11.61 -15.25 -8.39
#